data_AF-A0A8T8I052-F1
#
_entry.id   AF-A0A8T8I052-F1
#
_cell.length_a   1.000
_cell.length_b   1.000
_cell.length_c   1.000
_cell.angle_alpha   90.00
_cell.angle_beta   90.00
_cell.angle_gamma   90.00
#
_symmetry.space_group_name_H-M   'P 1'
#
loop_
_entity.id
_entity.type
_entity.pdbx_description
1 polymer ?
#
loop_
_entity_poly.entity_id
_entity_poly.type
_entity_poly.pdbx_seq_one_letter_code
_entity_poly.pdbx_strand_id
1 'polypeptide(L)' 'GSFITTGGADRHGTAVVYDHMGHPREFPADAEVPLHDLRKAAHDLITTDGGRSPAVAWRPWER' A
#
# COMPACT_ATOMS: atom_id res chain seq x y z
N GLY A 1 -7.12 8.49 10.40
CA GLY A 1 -6.14 8.98 9.43
C GLY A 1 -5.96 7.98 8.31
N SER A 2 -5.66 8.44 7.11
CA SER A 2 -5.34 7.59 5.95
C SER A 2 -3.92 7.04 6.07
N PHE A 3 -3.67 5.84 5.54
CA PHE A 3 -2.36 5.21 5.56
C PHE A 3 -2.03 4.65 4.18
N ILE A 4 -0.75 4.56 3.89
CA ILE A 4 -0.20 3.96 2.68
C ILE A 4 0.84 2.92 3.09
N THR A 5 0.99 1.90 2.27
CA THR A 5 2.00 0.86 2.43
C THR A 5 3.40 1.39 2.14
N THR A 6 4.41 0.73 2.70
CA THR A 6 5.83 0.99 2.44
C THR A 6 6.57 -0.34 2.31
N GLY A 7 6.55 -0.96 1.13
CA GLY A 7 7.20 -2.25 0.89
C GLY A 7 7.92 -2.35 -0.46
N GLY A 8 7.92 -1.28 -1.25
CA GLY A 8 8.56 -1.25 -2.55
C GLY A 8 10.06 -1.03 -2.42
N ALA A 9 10.80 -1.46 -3.45
CA ALA A 9 12.25 -1.58 -3.39
C ALA A 9 12.99 -0.22 -3.31
N ASP A 10 12.36 0.89 -3.72
CA ASP A 10 13.03 2.19 -3.79
C ASP A 10 12.16 3.35 -3.29
N ARG A 11 12.45 3.82 -2.08
CA ARG A 11 11.84 5.01 -1.45
C ARG A 11 12.18 6.34 -2.15
N HIS A 12 13.20 6.35 -3.01
CA HIS A 12 13.58 7.50 -3.83
C HIS A 12 13.27 7.27 -5.32
N GLY A 13 12.58 6.16 -5.63
CA GLY A 13 12.21 5.80 -6.97
C GLY A 13 11.18 6.74 -7.56
N THR A 14 11.01 6.66 -8.87
CA THR A 14 9.98 7.43 -9.59
C THR A 14 8.59 6.99 -9.16
N ALA A 15 7.73 7.95 -8.83
CA ALA A 15 6.33 7.69 -8.48
C ALA A 15 5.65 6.83 -9.56
N VAL A 16 4.82 5.89 -9.11
CA VAL A 16 4.05 5.01 -9.97
C VAL A 16 2.69 5.64 -10.21
N VAL A 17 2.25 5.68 -11.47
CA VAL A 17 0.95 6.22 -11.86
C VAL A 17 -0.04 5.07 -12.02
N TYR A 18 -1.15 5.13 -11.29
CA TYR A 18 -2.29 4.25 -11.51
C TYR A 18 -3.47 5.05 -12.04
N ASP A 19 -4.20 4.46 -12.99
CA ASP A 19 -5.54 4.93 -13.29
C ASP A 19 -6.48 4.43 -12.19
N HIS A 20 -7.08 5.38 -11.47
CA HIS A 20 -8.07 5.08 -10.44
C HIS A 20 -9.39 5.77 -10.79
N MET A 21 -10.37 5.00 -11.23
CA MET A 21 -11.68 5.47 -11.68
C MET A 21 -11.58 6.49 -12.84
N GLY A 22 -10.73 6.24 -13.83
CA GLY A 22 -10.53 7.11 -14.98
C GLY A 22 -9.73 8.38 -14.69
N HIS A 23 -9.07 8.44 -13.54
CA HIS A 23 -8.22 9.56 -13.14
C HIS A 23 -6.83 9.05 -12.80
N PRO A 24 -5.76 9.58 -13.43
CA PRO A 24 -4.40 9.24 -13.07
C PRO A 24 -4.10 9.73 -11.66
N ARG A 25 -3.49 8.86 -10.86
CA ARG A 25 -3.03 9.17 -9.51
C ARG A 25 -1.61 8.67 -9.34
N GLU A 26 -0.77 9.56 -8.84
CA GLU A 26 0.61 9.24 -8.49
C GLU A 26 0.67 8.68 -7.07
N PHE A 27 1.44 7.60 -6.92
CA PHE A 27 1.77 7.00 -5.65
C PHE A 27 3.29 6.86 -5.53
N PRO A 28 3.84 6.97 -4.31
CA PRO A 28 5.27 6.76 -4.08
C PRO A 28 5.74 5.40 -4.60
N ALA A 29 6.96 5.32 -5.11
CA ALA A 29 7.55 4.08 -5.62
C ALA A 29 7.65 2.97 -4.56
N ASP A 30 7.82 3.35 -3.29
CA ASP A 30 7.85 2.41 -2.18
C ASP A 30 6.46 1.99 -1.69
N ALA A 31 5.38 2.50 -2.27
CA ALA A 31 4.02 2.12 -1.89
C ALA A 31 3.61 0.74 -2.39
N GLU A 32 4.24 0.23 -3.45
CA GLU A 32 3.99 -1.15 -3.88
C GLU A 32 4.47 -2.16 -2.84
N VAL A 33 3.88 -3.34 -2.80
CA VAL A 33 4.27 -4.41 -1.88
C VAL A 33 4.35 -5.72 -2.64
N PRO A 34 5.21 -6.67 -2.20
CA PRO A 34 5.23 -8.01 -2.77
C PRO A 34 3.86 -8.69 -2.72
N LEU A 35 3.54 -9.47 -3.75
CA LEU A 35 2.23 -10.12 -3.87
C LEU A 35 1.91 -11.07 -2.70
N HIS A 36 2.92 -11.71 -2.11
CA HIS A 36 2.71 -12.60 -0.98
C HIS A 36 2.28 -11.84 0.28
N ASP A 37 2.86 -10.67 0.54
CA ASP A 37 2.48 -9.79 1.65
C ASP A 37 1.08 -9.21 1.44
N LEU A 38 0.74 -8.84 0.20
CA LEU A 38 -0.60 -8.37 -0.15
C LEU A 38 -1.67 -9.45 0.13
N ARG A 39 -1.40 -10.71 -0.22
CA ARG A 39 -2.34 -11.83 0.05
C ARG A 39 -2.57 -12.01 1.56
N LYS A 40 -1.49 -11.96 2.35
CA LYS A 40 -1.59 -12.04 3.81
C LYS A 40 -2.37 -10.84 4.37
N ALA A 41 -2.09 -9.64 3.88
CA ALA A 41 -2.78 -8.44 4.32
C ALA A 41 -4.29 -8.46 4.03
N ALA A 42 -4.69 -8.95 2.86
CA ALA A 42 -6.10 -9.12 2.51
C ALA A 42 -6.79 -10.16 3.41
N HIS A 43 -6.12 -11.27 3.71
CA HIS A 43 -6.65 -12.29 4.63
C HIS A 43 -6.80 -11.74 6.06
N ASP A 44 -5.81 -11.00 6.56
CA ASP A 44 -5.88 -10.39 7.89
C ASP A 44 -6.99 -9.35 7.99
N LEU A 45 -7.17 -8.52 6.95
CA LEU A 45 -8.27 -7.55 6.90
C LEU A 45 -9.62 -8.23 7.11
N ILE A 46 -9.86 -9.36 6.45
CA ILE A 46 -11.11 -10.13 6.54
C ILE A 46 -11.25 -10.80 7.91
N THR A 47 -10.18 -11.41 8.42
CA THR A 47 -10.23 -12.23 9.65
C THR A 47 -10.18 -11.42 10.94
N THR A 48 -9.70 -10.18 10.88
CA THR A 48 -9.58 -9.29 12.05
C THR A 48 -10.61 -8.14 12.03
N ASP A 49 -11.64 -8.25 11.17
CA ASP A 49 -12.70 -7.26 11.01
C ASP A 49 -12.15 -5.84 10.75
N GLY A 50 -11.24 -5.73 9.79
CA GLY A 50 -10.67 -4.45 9.37
C GLY A 50 -9.31 -4.09 9.99
N GLY A 51 -8.71 -4.98 10.79
CA GLY A 51 -7.37 -4.77 11.33
C GLY A 51 -6.30 -4.66 10.25
N ARG A 52 -5.32 -3.77 10.47
CA ARG A 52 -4.15 -3.66 9.59
C ARG A 52 -3.19 -4.81 9.83
N SER A 53 -2.84 -5.51 8.77
CA SER A 53 -1.91 -6.61 8.83
C SER A 53 -0.50 -6.15 9.22
N PRO A 54 0.19 -6.85 10.13
CA PRO A 54 1.60 -6.64 10.42
C PRO A 54 2.53 -7.19 9.32
N ALA A 55 2.00 -7.92 8.34
CA ALA A 55 2.77 -8.40 7.18
C ALA A 55 3.19 -7.28 6.23
N VAL A 56 2.60 -6.08 6.39
CA VAL A 56 2.92 -4.91 5.57
C VAL A 56 3.27 -3.76 6.50
N ALA A 57 4.32 -3.00 6.14
CA ALA A 57 4.63 -1.77 6.81
C ALA A 57 3.72 -0.64 6.32
N TRP A 58 3.19 0.14 7.25
CA TRP A 58 2.26 1.23 6.99
C TRP A 58 2.87 2.55 7.45
N ARG A 59 2.66 3.62 6.70
CA ARG A 59 2.91 5.00 7.14
C ARG A 59 1.65 5.85 7.03
N PRO A 60 1.52 6.91 7.84
CA PRO A 60 0.49 7.92 7.63
C PRO A 60 0.53 8.45 6.18
N TRP A 61 -0.65 8.58 5.57
CA TRP A 61 -0.81 9.19 4.26
C TRP A 61 -1.39 10.58 4.43
N GLU A 62 -0.49 11.55 4.48
CA GLU A 62 -0.80 12.97 4.42
C GLU A 62 -0.74 13.35 2.95
N ARG A 63 -1.90 13.74 2.39
CA ARG A 63 -2.04 14.13 1.00
C ARG A 63 -2.40 15.60 0.92
#